data_AF-A0A1I5ASB4-F1
#
_entry.id   AF-A0A1I5ASB4-F1
#
_cell.length_a   1.000
_cell.length_b   1.000
_cell.length_c   1.000
_cell.angle_alpha   90.00
_cell.angle_beta   90.00
_cell.angle_gamma   90.00
#
_symmetry.space_group_name_H-M   'P 1'
#
loop_
_entity.id
_entity.type
_entity.pdbx_description
1 polymer ?
#
loop_
_entity_poly.entity_id
_entity_poly.type
_entity_poly.pdbx_seq_one_letter_code
_entity_poly.pdbx_strand_id
1 'polypeptide(L)'
;MSKNDLILNDKDTLNLIFEKDQRIFTVNDTISGKHQYSEIDDIQVEILESATGRAYMEVEERIFNNKDLNLKMLSKYNIQIEPSKFSNTLNYNYSIKSDTLVLSNTILTTLNDFTEDSKVRVKVYITEDQHIKINGNDKDHFWYQSLDSGKNFYKFSTNGRLENTKKIIN
;
A
#
# COMPACT_ATOMS: atom_id res chain seq x y z
N MET A 1 5.65 -4.72 -10.55
CA MET A 1 5.02 -5.57 -9.52
C MET A 1 6.09 -6.42 -8.89
N SER A 2 6.26 -6.37 -7.57
CA SER A 2 7.17 -7.25 -6.82
C SER A 2 6.38 -8.23 -5.97
N LYS A 3 6.81 -9.49 -5.88
CA LYS A 3 6.24 -10.52 -5.02
C LYS A 3 7.25 -10.94 -3.96
N ASN A 4 6.83 -11.03 -2.70
CA ASN A 4 7.67 -11.45 -1.59
C ASN A 4 6.95 -12.47 -0.72
N ASP A 5 7.65 -13.53 -0.34
CA ASP A 5 7.09 -14.56 0.53
C ASP A 5 7.03 -14.06 1.99
N LEU A 6 5.93 -14.38 2.68
CA LEU A 6 5.78 -14.16 4.11
C LEU A 6 5.99 -15.51 4.79
N ILE A 7 7.13 -15.68 5.47
CA ILE A 7 7.48 -16.94 6.14
C ILE A 7 6.64 -17.04 7.43
N LEU A 8 5.44 -17.62 7.28
CA LEU A 8 4.47 -17.85 8.34
C LEU A 8 4.12 -19.34 8.39
N ASN A 9 4.02 -19.92 9.58
CA ASN A 9 3.45 -21.26 9.76
C ASN A 9 1.92 -21.22 9.70
N ASP A 10 1.28 -22.39 9.63
CA ASP A 10 -0.17 -22.52 9.37
C ASP A 10 -1.05 -21.80 10.39
N LYS A 11 -0.60 -21.66 11.64
CA LYS A 11 -1.37 -21.03 12.73
C LYS A 11 -0.81 -19.68 13.17
N ASP A 12 0.19 -19.17 12.46
CA ASP A 12 0.83 -17.92 12.82
C ASP A 12 -0.10 -16.74 12.58
N THR A 13 0.20 -15.64 13.27
CA THR A 13 -0.49 -14.37 13.08
C THR A 13 0.46 -13.40 12.39
N LEU A 14 0.07 -12.89 11.23
CA LEU A 14 0.77 -11.78 10.59
C LEU A 14 0.40 -10.47 11.30
N ASN A 15 1.37 -9.77 11.87
CA ASN A 15 1.21 -8.41 12.36
C ASN A 15 1.39 -7.42 11.20
N LEU A 16 0.32 -6.76 10.76
CA LEU A 16 0.41 -5.69 9.77
C LEU A 16 0.42 -4.34 10.48
N ILE A 17 1.48 -3.57 10.29
CA ILE A 17 1.64 -2.25 10.89
C ILE A 17 2.03 -1.22 9.83
N PHE A 18 1.54 0.01 10.02
CA PHE A 18 1.96 1.16 9.24
C PHE A 18 2.94 2.03 10.03
N GLU A 19 4.00 2.47 9.37
CA GLU A 19 5.01 3.36 9.95
C GLU A 19 5.33 4.51 8.98
N LYS A 20 5.77 5.63 9.54
CA LYS A 20 6.25 6.76 8.75
C LYS A 20 7.53 6.39 8.00
N ASP A 21 7.61 6.70 6.72
CA ASP A 21 8.82 6.46 5.92
C ASP A 21 9.98 7.35 6.38
N GLN A 22 10.88 6.80 7.19
CA GLN A 22 12.03 7.55 7.75
C GLN A 22 12.98 8.06 6.67
N ARG A 23 12.92 7.52 5.44
CA ARG A 23 13.74 7.99 4.32
C ARG A 23 13.47 9.45 3.98
N ILE A 24 12.28 9.98 4.31
CA ILE A 24 11.93 11.38 4.04
C ILE A 24 12.93 12.36 4.66
N PHE A 25 13.38 12.10 5.88
CA PHE A 25 14.35 12.94 6.58
C PHE A 25 15.73 12.83 5.93
N THR A 26 16.24 11.61 5.78
CA THR A 26 17.56 11.36 5.20
C THR A 26 17.70 11.91 3.78
N VAL A 27 16.67 11.71 2.94
CA VAL A 27 16.69 12.15 1.54
C VAL A 27 16.55 13.66 1.44
N ASN A 28 15.67 14.31 2.21
CA ASN A 28 15.54 15.75 2.15
C ASN A 28 16.73 16.50 2.78
N ASP A 29 17.39 15.93 3.79
CA ASP A 29 18.61 16.49 4.37
C ASP A 29 19.81 16.41 3.40
N THR A 30 19.80 15.44 2.47
CA THR A 30 20.89 15.24 1.50
C THR A 30 20.66 15.98 0.18
N ILE A 31 19.41 16.31 -0.19
CA ILE A 31 19.10 17.05 -1.41
C ILE A 31 19.11 18.55 -1.14
N SER A 32 20.17 19.24 -1.56
CA SER A 32 20.21 20.70 -1.63
C SER A 32 19.54 21.18 -2.93
N GLY A 33 18.27 21.63 -2.88
CA GLY A 33 17.60 22.16 -4.08
C GLY A 33 16.08 22.35 -3.97
N LYS A 34 15.47 22.80 -5.10
CA LYS A 34 14.03 23.11 -5.23
C LYS A 34 13.09 21.90 -5.25
N HIS A 35 13.63 20.68 -5.33
CA HIS A 35 12.84 19.45 -5.49
C HIS A 35 13.14 18.50 -4.34
N GLN A 36 12.49 18.75 -3.21
CA GLN A 36 12.45 17.83 -2.07
C GLN A 36 11.37 16.77 -2.30
N TYR A 37 11.53 15.63 -1.64
CA TYR A 37 10.47 14.64 -1.57
C TYR A 37 9.37 15.13 -0.64
N SER A 38 8.13 14.89 -1.05
CA SER A 38 6.89 15.07 -0.31
C SER A 38 6.28 13.71 0.01
N GLU A 39 5.44 13.67 1.03
CA GLU A 39 4.70 12.48 1.45
C GLU A 39 3.29 12.51 0.82
N ILE A 40 2.89 11.42 0.16
CA ILE A 40 1.53 11.22 -0.34
C ILE A 40 0.88 10.06 0.42
N ASP A 41 -0.36 10.27 0.85
CA ASP A 41 -1.23 9.21 1.37
C ASP A 41 -2.13 8.66 0.25
N ASP A 42 -1.59 7.75 -0.57
CA ASP A 42 -2.34 7.06 -1.65
C ASP A 42 -1.93 5.58 -1.76
N ILE A 43 -2.05 4.90 -0.62
CA ILE A 43 -1.72 3.48 -0.46
C ILE A 43 -3.00 2.70 -0.22
N GLN A 44 -3.21 1.70 -1.07
CA GLN A 44 -4.33 0.78 -0.98
C GLN A 44 -3.82 -0.61 -0.57
N VAL A 45 -4.32 -1.13 0.55
CA VAL A 45 -4.02 -2.48 1.01
C VAL A 45 -5.23 -3.39 0.82
N GLU A 46 -4.98 -4.55 0.24
CA GLU A 46 -5.97 -5.61 0.07
C GLU A 46 -5.51 -6.87 0.79
N ILE A 47 -6.34 -7.40 1.69
CA ILE A 47 -6.12 -8.71 2.31
C ILE A 47 -6.92 -9.75 1.54
N LEU A 48 -6.23 -10.77 1.04
CA LEU A 48 -6.77 -11.79 0.14
C LEU A 48 -6.42 -13.19 0.66
N GLU A 49 -7.26 -14.16 0.34
CA GLU A 49 -7.00 -15.55 0.66
C GLU A 49 -5.97 -16.12 -0.32
N SER A 50 -4.97 -16.84 0.18
CA SER A 50 -3.95 -17.46 -0.65
C SER A 50 -4.43 -18.77 -1.26
N ALA A 51 -4.57 -18.79 -2.59
CA ALA A 51 -4.83 -20.02 -3.36
C ALA A 51 -3.61 -20.96 -3.46
N THR A 52 -2.44 -20.54 -2.95
CA THR A 52 -1.18 -21.29 -3.10
C THR A 52 -0.79 -22.09 -1.86
N GLY A 53 -1.58 -21.98 -0.78
CA GLY A 53 -1.26 -22.60 0.51
C GLY A 53 -0.06 -21.95 1.23
N ARG A 54 0.39 -20.77 0.79
CA ARG A 54 1.49 -20.01 1.41
C ARG A 54 1.12 -18.55 1.54
N ALA A 55 1.62 -17.89 2.59
CA ALA A 55 1.48 -16.45 2.73
C ALA A 55 2.50 -15.72 1.85
N TYR A 56 2.06 -14.65 1.19
CA TYR A 56 2.94 -13.80 0.38
C TYR A 56 2.32 -12.40 0.23
N MET A 57 3.10 -11.45 -0.28
CA MET A 57 2.61 -10.13 -0.63
C MET A 57 3.02 -9.74 -2.05
N GLU A 58 2.21 -8.89 -2.67
CA GLU A 58 2.49 -8.25 -3.94
C GLU A 58 2.42 -6.74 -3.79
N VAL A 59 3.36 -6.02 -4.39
CA VAL A 59 3.37 -4.55 -4.45
C VAL A 59 3.29 -4.13 -5.91
N GLU A 60 2.23 -3.41 -6.24
CA GLU A 60 1.99 -2.79 -7.53
C GLU A 60 2.16 -1.27 -7.40
N GLU A 61 3.16 -0.72 -8.07
CA GLU A 61 3.45 0.71 -8.10
C GLU A 61 3.03 1.25 -9.45
N ARG A 62 2.16 2.28 -9.46
CA ARG A 62 1.82 3.02 -10.67
C ARG A 62 2.65 4.28 -10.77
N ILE A 63 2.87 4.75 -12.00
CA ILE A 63 3.64 5.97 -12.26
C ILE A 63 2.80 7.17 -11.81
N PHE A 64 3.38 8.01 -10.94
CA PHE A 64 2.78 9.23 -10.43
C PHE A 64 3.02 10.39 -11.41
N ASN A 65 1.96 10.86 -12.06
CA ASN A 65 2.00 11.95 -13.03
C ASN A 65 1.48 13.26 -12.41
N ASN A 66 1.99 14.41 -12.88
CA ASN A 66 1.38 15.69 -12.53
C ASN A 66 -0.07 15.76 -13.08
N LYS A 67 -1.01 16.26 -12.27
CA LYS A 67 -2.39 16.62 -12.65
C LYS A 67 -2.47 17.63 -13.81
N ASP A 68 -1.47 18.47 -13.98
CA ASP A 68 -1.37 19.40 -15.10
C ASP A 68 -1.14 18.64 -16.41
N LEU A 69 -2.12 18.73 -17.32
CA LEU A 69 -2.10 18.07 -18.63
C LEU A 69 -1.76 19.06 -19.74
N ASN A 70 -0.90 18.65 -20.66
CA ASN A 70 -0.72 19.31 -21.93
C ASN A 70 -1.78 18.81 -22.92
N LEU A 71 -2.55 19.74 -23.46
CA LEU A 71 -3.50 19.50 -24.54
C LEU A 71 -2.86 19.91 -25.86
N LYS A 72 -2.67 18.95 -26.77
CA LYS A 72 -2.24 19.21 -28.15
C LYS A 72 -3.38 18.90 -29.11
N MET A 73 -3.87 19.93 -29.79
CA MET A 73 -4.84 19.77 -30.87
C MET A 73 -4.10 19.32 -32.13
N LEU A 74 -4.29 18.05 -32.53
CA LEU A 74 -3.68 17.47 -33.72
C LEU A 74 -4.55 17.69 -34.97
N SER A 75 -5.87 17.77 -34.81
CA SER A 75 -6.83 18.13 -35.86
C SER A 75 -8.15 18.61 -35.25
N LYS A 76 -9.16 18.95 -36.08
CA LYS A 76 -10.51 19.34 -35.63
C LYS A 76 -11.16 18.34 -34.67
N TYR A 77 -10.80 17.06 -34.76
CA TYR A 77 -11.39 15.99 -33.95
C TYR A 77 -10.38 15.16 -33.15
N ASN A 78 -9.07 15.45 -33.25
CA ASN A 78 -8.04 14.71 -32.53
C ASN A 78 -7.31 15.62 -31.54
N ILE A 79 -7.45 15.30 -30.25
CA ILE A 79 -6.73 15.94 -29.15
C ILE A 79 -5.85 14.86 -28.50
N GLN A 80 -4.57 15.16 -28.36
CA GLN A 80 -3.63 14.37 -27.58
C GLN A 80 -3.52 15.01 -26.20
N ILE A 81 -3.66 14.19 -25.16
CA ILE A 81 -3.59 14.61 -23.77
C ILE A 81 -2.40 13.88 -23.15
N GLU A 82 -1.42 14.63 -22.66
CA GLU A 82 -0.22 14.08 -22.04
C GLU A 82 0.07 14.80 -20.72
N PRO A 83 0.67 14.14 -19.72
CA PRO A 83 1.17 14.82 -18.53
C PRO A 83 2.16 15.92 -18.89
N SER A 84 2.07 17.06 -18.23
CA SER A 84 3.02 18.16 -18.43
C SER A 84 4.40 17.86 -17.82
N LYS A 85 4.42 17.11 -16.71
CA LYS A 85 5.61 16.66 -15.98
C LYS A 85 5.37 15.31 -15.32
N PHE A 86 6.45 14.56 -15.14
CA PHE A 86 6.47 13.31 -14.38
C PHE A 86 7.05 13.56 -12.99
N SER A 87 6.48 12.93 -11.95
CA SER A 87 7.11 12.93 -10.64
C SER A 87 8.11 11.78 -10.51
N ASN A 88 9.26 12.05 -9.90
CA ASN A 88 10.11 10.98 -9.42
C ASN A 88 9.51 10.41 -8.13
N THR A 89 9.24 9.12 -8.15
CA THR A 89 8.71 8.37 -7.00
C THR A 89 9.79 7.42 -6.50
N LEU A 90 10.06 7.40 -5.20
CA LEU A 90 10.88 6.34 -4.62
C LEU A 90 10.09 5.05 -4.54
N ASN A 91 10.76 3.92 -4.76
CA ASN A 91 10.16 2.61 -4.56
C ASN A 91 9.54 2.55 -3.16
N TYR A 92 8.34 1.97 -3.10
CA TYR A 92 7.54 1.83 -1.90
C TYR A 92 8.33 1.10 -0.81
N ASN A 93 8.37 1.70 0.38
CA ASN A 93 9.12 1.15 1.52
C ASN A 93 8.24 0.15 2.28
N TYR A 94 8.80 -1.02 2.52
CA TYR A 94 8.22 -2.02 3.41
C TYR A 94 9.35 -2.87 4.00
N SER A 95 9.07 -3.54 5.11
CA SER A 95 9.99 -4.53 5.67
C SER A 95 9.23 -5.74 6.22
N ILE A 96 9.84 -6.91 6.06
CA ILE A 96 9.30 -8.18 6.56
C ILE A 96 10.26 -8.65 7.66
N LYS A 97 9.76 -8.77 8.88
CA LYS A 97 10.51 -9.24 10.06
C LYS A 97 9.73 -10.36 10.71
N SER A 98 10.07 -11.61 10.37
CA SER A 98 9.37 -12.80 10.87
C SER A 98 7.86 -12.72 10.59
N ASP A 99 7.05 -12.57 11.64
CA ASP A 99 5.60 -12.51 11.61
C ASP A 99 5.06 -11.09 11.41
N THR A 100 5.94 -10.10 11.17
CA THR A 100 5.57 -8.68 11.11
C THR A 100 5.85 -8.11 9.73
N LEU A 101 4.81 -7.57 9.10
CA LEU A 101 4.88 -6.78 7.88
C LEU A 101 4.71 -5.31 8.23
N VAL A 102 5.80 -4.55 8.07
CA VAL A 102 5.82 -3.11 8.24
C VAL A 102 5.65 -2.45 6.88
N LEU A 103 4.58 -1.69 6.72
CA LEU A 103 4.27 -0.92 5.53
C LEU A 103 4.54 0.56 5.79
N SER A 104 5.09 1.27 4.81
CA SER A 104 5.07 2.74 4.86
C SER A 104 3.62 3.23 4.83
N ASN A 105 3.30 4.28 5.60
CA ASN A 105 2.00 4.95 5.50
C ASN A 105 1.93 6.01 4.38
N THR A 106 3.05 6.27 3.71
CA THR A 106 3.14 7.27 2.64
C THR A 106 4.03 6.85 1.49
N ILE A 107 3.86 7.49 0.35
CA ILE A 107 4.71 7.36 -0.83
C ILE A 107 5.56 8.62 -0.94
N LEU A 108 6.85 8.46 -1.22
CA LEU A 108 7.77 9.59 -1.37
C LEU A 108 7.89 10.00 -2.83
N THR A 109 7.53 11.24 -3.12
CA THR A 109 7.43 11.80 -4.48
C THR A 109 8.03 13.20 -4.59
N THR A 110 8.45 13.66 -5.76
CA THR A 110 9.00 15.03 -5.95
C THR A 110 7.97 16.14 -6.25
N LEU A 111 6.72 15.79 -6.57
CA LEU A 111 5.61 16.71 -6.86
C LEU A 111 4.38 16.25 -6.08
N ASN A 112 3.41 17.10 -5.72
CA ASN A 112 2.25 16.68 -4.90
C ASN A 112 0.89 16.80 -5.62
N ASP A 113 0.88 16.88 -6.96
CA ASP A 113 -0.33 17.09 -7.76
C ASP A 113 -0.63 15.85 -8.59
N PHE A 114 -1.59 15.01 -8.17
CA PHE A 114 -1.84 13.70 -8.78
C PHE A 114 -3.21 13.52 -9.40
N THR A 115 -3.29 12.54 -10.30
CA THR A 115 -4.53 11.99 -10.85
C THR A 115 -4.96 10.75 -10.07
N GLU A 116 -6.26 10.43 -10.06
CA GLU A 116 -6.86 9.27 -9.35
C GLU A 116 -6.25 7.90 -9.69
N ASP A 117 -5.48 7.81 -10.79
CA ASP A 117 -4.80 6.60 -11.21
C ASP A 117 -3.48 6.32 -10.47
N SER A 118 -2.99 7.29 -9.67
CA SER A 118 -1.66 7.29 -9.06
C SER A 118 -1.66 6.62 -7.68
N LYS A 119 -1.63 5.30 -7.61
CA LYS A 119 -1.68 4.56 -6.32
C LYS A 119 -0.63 3.47 -6.20
N VAL A 120 -0.17 3.24 -4.98
CA VAL A 120 0.51 1.99 -4.60
C VAL A 120 -0.54 1.02 -4.08
N ARG A 121 -0.59 -0.17 -4.67
CA ARG A 121 -1.45 -1.26 -4.20
C ARG A 121 -0.62 -2.37 -3.60
N VAL A 122 -0.86 -2.66 -2.34
CA VAL A 122 -0.26 -3.77 -1.61
C VAL A 122 -1.32 -4.85 -1.44
N LYS A 123 -1.07 -6.04 -1.99
CA LYS A 123 -1.93 -7.21 -1.77
C LYS A 123 -1.22 -8.14 -0.82
N VAL A 124 -1.87 -8.47 0.29
CA VAL A 124 -1.36 -9.39 1.30
C VAL A 124 -2.20 -10.64 1.26
N TYR A 125 -1.54 -11.77 1.01
CA TYR A 125 -2.15 -13.08 0.91
C TYR A 125 -1.80 -13.90 2.15
N ILE A 126 -2.82 -14.35 2.88
CA ILE A 126 -2.69 -15.29 4.00
C ILE A 126 -3.56 -16.52 3.74
N THR A 127 -3.23 -17.66 4.34
CA THR A 127 -4.04 -18.88 4.20
C THR A 127 -5.28 -18.85 5.10
N GLU A 128 -6.25 -19.73 4.87
CA GLU A 128 -7.43 -19.86 5.72
C GLU A 128 -7.10 -20.18 7.18
N ASP A 129 -5.98 -20.85 7.43
CA ASP A 129 -5.56 -21.25 8.78
C ASP A 129 -4.87 -20.15 9.59
N GLN A 130 -4.37 -19.14 8.89
CA GLN A 130 -3.61 -18.03 9.46
C GLN A 130 -4.50 -16.91 9.97
N HIS A 131 -3.92 -16.08 10.84
CA HIS A 131 -4.54 -14.86 11.31
C HIS A 131 -3.76 -13.64 10.80
N ILE A 132 -4.43 -12.51 10.70
CA ILE A 132 -3.79 -11.21 10.51
C ILE A 132 -4.26 -10.25 11.59
N LYS A 133 -3.32 -9.61 12.27
CA LYS A 133 -3.57 -8.55 13.21
C LYS A 133 -3.49 -7.22 12.49
N ILE A 134 -4.59 -6.49 12.47
CA ILE A 134 -4.73 -5.19 11.81
C ILE A 134 -5.18 -4.16 12.85
N ASN A 135 -4.60 -2.97 12.80
CA ASN A 135 -5.09 -1.83 13.53
C ASN A 135 -6.14 -1.12 12.66
N GLY A 136 -7.43 -1.26 12.98
CA GLY A 136 -8.52 -0.61 12.23
C GLY A 136 -8.56 0.91 12.38
N ASN A 137 -7.68 1.51 13.20
CA ASN A 137 -7.45 2.95 13.14
C ASN A 137 -6.76 3.36 11.82
N ASP A 138 -6.13 2.41 11.12
CA ASP A 138 -5.47 2.59 9.82
C ASP A 138 -6.40 2.19 8.65
N LYS A 139 -7.73 2.17 8.90
CA LYS A 139 -8.76 1.73 7.94
C LYS A 139 -8.77 2.49 6.62
N ASP A 140 -8.22 3.70 6.59
CA ASP A 140 -8.19 4.55 5.40
C ASP A 140 -7.27 3.97 4.31
N HIS A 141 -6.44 2.99 4.63
CA HIS A 141 -5.68 2.20 3.65
C HIS A 141 -6.44 0.97 3.13
N PHE A 142 -7.61 0.61 3.70
CA PHE A 142 -8.33 -0.64 3.43
C PHE A 142 -9.72 -0.40 2.80
N TRP A 143 -9.76 0.19 1.61
CA TRP A 143 -11.01 0.71 1.02
C TRP A 143 -12.11 -0.31 0.77
N TYR A 144 -11.74 -1.59 0.64
CA TYR A 144 -12.69 -2.67 0.33
C TYR A 144 -12.90 -3.64 1.50
N GLN A 145 -12.32 -3.35 2.67
CA GLN A 145 -12.47 -4.17 3.87
C GLN A 145 -13.16 -3.37 4.97
N SER A 146 -14.23 -3.95 5.53
CA SER A 146 -14.82 -3.42 6.75
C SER A 146 -13.96 -3.85 7.93
N LEU A 147 -13.26 -2.90 8.55
CA LEU A 147 -12.41 -3.14 9.72
C LEU A 147 -13.01 -2.50 10.96
N ASP A 148 -13.04 -3.25 12.06
CA ASP A 148 -13.39 -2.74 13.37
C ASP A 148 -12.26 -1.87 13.91
N SER A 149 -12.61 -0.77 14.58
CA SER A 149 -11.65 0.15 15.19
C SER A 149 -10.73 -0.54 16.21
N GLY A 150 -9.50 -0.04 16.34
CA GLY A 150 -8.50 -0.61 17.24
C GLY A 150 -7.80 -1.87 16.68
N LYS A 151 -6.99 -2.52 17.52
CA LYS A 151 -6.18 -3.67 17.12
C LYS A 151 -7.01 -4.96 17.19
N ASN A 152 -7.31 -5.54 16.05
CA ASN A 152 -8.17 -6.71 15.90
C ASN A 152 -7.47 -7.83 15.13
N PHE A 153 -7.89 -9.07 15.36
CA PHE A 153 -7.41 -10.26 14.66
C PHE A 153 -8.47 -10.74 13.69
N TYR A 154 -8.06 -10.93 12.45
CA TYR A 154 -8.91 -11.37 11.35
C TYR A 154 -8.41 -12.70 10.79
N LYS A 155 -9.32 -13.49 10.24
CA LYS A 155 -9.03 -14.75 9.54
C LYS A 155 -10.08 -14.98 8.46
N PHE A 156 -9.75 -15.73 7.42
CA PHE A 156 -10.72 -16.11 6.40
C PHE A 156 -11.70 -17.15 6.96
N SER A 157 -12.98 -16.87 6.81
CA SER A 157 -14.07 -17.82 7.00
C SER A 157 -14.07 -18.88 5.89
N THR A 158 -14.80 -19.97 6.10
CA THR A 158 -14.93 -21.07 5.11
C THR A 158 -15.57 -20.62 3.78
N ASN A 159 -16.19 -19.45 3.77
CA ASN A 159 -16.79 -18.77 2.62
C ASN A 159 -15.85 -17.72 1.99
N GLY A 160 -14.55 -17.73 2.35
CA GLY A 160 -13.52 -16.87 1.77
C GLY A 160 -13.65 -15.39 2.15
N ARG A 161 -14.38 -15.07 3.22
CA ARG A 161 -14.52 -13.70 3.73
C ARG A 161 -13.59 -13.47 4.91
N LEU A 162 -12.88 -12.35 4.89
CA LEU A 162 -12.07 -11.92 6.03
C LEU A 162 -13.00 -11.46 7.16
N GLU A 163 -12.93 -12.13 8.31
CA GLU A 163 -13.81 -11.87 9.45
C GLU A 163 -13.02 -11.60 10.72
N ASN A 164 -13.49 -10.65 11.53
CA ASN A 164 -12.93 -10.42 12.87
C ASN A 164 -13.23 -11.64 13.75
N THR A 165 -12.19 -12.21 14.34
CA THR A 165 -12.27 -13.40 15.21
C THR A 165 -12.91 -13.11 16.58
N LYS A 166 -13.20 -11.84 16.90
CA LYS A 166 -13.76 -11.37 18.18
C LYS A 166 -12.96 -11.81 19.42
N LYS A 167 -11.71 -12.22 19.24
CA LYS A 167 -10.77 -12.42 20.35
C LYS A 167 -10.36 -11.05 20.90
N ILE A 168 -11.18 -10.52 21.80
CA ILE A 168 -10.78 -9.46 22.71
C ILE A 168 -9.85 -10.12 23.73
N ILE A 169 -8.57 -9.77 23.72
CA ILE A 169 -7.65 -10.14 24.79
C ILE A 169 -7.99 -9.20 25.95
N ASN A 170 -8.57 -9.74 27.03
CA ASN A 170 -8.64 -9.08 28.33
C ASN A 170 -7.24 -9.02 28.96
#